data_AF-A0A1F8E0C3-F1
#
_entry.id   AF-A0A1F8E0C3-F1
#
_cell.length_a   1.000
_cell.length_b   1.000
_cell.length_c   1.000
_cell.angle_alpha   90.00
_cell.angle_beta   90.00
_cell.angle_gamma   90.00
#
_symmetry.space_group_name_H-M   'P 1'
#
loop_
_entity.id
_entity.type
_entity.pdbx_description
1 polymer ?
#
loop_
_entity_poly.entity_id
_entity_poly.type
_entity_poly.pdbx_seq_one_letter_code
_entity_poly.pdbx_strand_id
1 'polypeptide(L)'
;MLLNRKQIIYIIIVIGVVLVAALLGYVYRAQLNSILNNPELPAAESRTELQIQEQLGELIKGGNFDDCEKIGNAYYETVCVNNIALQLAQERLDVSYCQKIDNKLIPIADCERQVVVKKSIERESVAICDEATDGDVREQCKASFLIGLAYKKNDVSICDREQDSVRRNECVDMYVFQREYVTNSVGFDCGRFSDGDVRRDCVLFAQRYAVRDMQACDGLRSGLFVSHCMMQNVFR
;
A
#
# COMPACT_ATOMS: atom_id res chain seq x y z
N MET A 1 -34.01 -54.29 19.18
CA MET A 1 -32.66 -53.70 19.35
C MET A 1 -32.85 -52.27 19.84
N LEU A 2 -32.52 -51.98 21.10
CA LEU A 2 -32.54 -50.62 21.64
C LEU A 2 -31.19 -49.97 21.31
N LEU A 3 -31.21 -48.85 20.57
CA LEU A 3 -30.00 -48.07 20.28
C LEU A 3 -29.39 -47.57 21.59
N ASN A 4 -28.06 -47.69 21.73
CA ASN A 4 -27.36 -47.20 22.91
C ASN A 4 -27.46 -45.66 22.97
N ARG A 5 -27.58 -45.07 24.17
CA ARG A 5 -27.58 -43.62 24.41
C ARG A 5 -26.48 -42.87 23.64
N LYS A 6 -25.29 -43.47 23.48
CA LYS A 6 -24.19 -42.89 22.67
C LYS A 6 -24.53 -42.82 21.16
N GLN A 7 -25.19 -43.85 20.63
CA GLN A 7 -25.64 -43.87 19.24
C GLN A 7 -26.75 -42.83 18.99
N ILE A 8 -27.66 -42.65 19.96
CA ILE A 8 -28.71 -41.62 19.88
C ILE A 8 -28.10 -40.22 19.83
N ILE A 9 -27.11 -39.91 20.69
CA ILE A 9 -26.43 -38.60 20.70
C ILE A 9 -25.71 -38.35 19.37
N TYR A 10 -25.00 -39.36 18.83
CA TYR A 10 -24.31 -39.22 17.55
C TYR A 10 -25.28 -38.92 16.39
N ILE A 11 -26.42 -39.61 16.35
CA ILE A 11 -27.46 -39.37 15.34
C ILE A 11 -27.99 -37.94 15.42
N ILE A 12 -28.25 -37.41 16.62
CA ILE A 12 -28.71 -36.03 16.82
C ILE A 12 -27.68 -35.01 16.31
N ILE A 13 -26.39 -35.21 16.59
CA ILE A 13 -25.32 -34.33 16.12
C ILE A 13 -25.23 -34.33 14.60
N VAL A 14 -25.25 -35.50 13.96
CA VAL A 14 -25.18 -35.62 12.50
C VAL A 14 -26.37 -34.93 11.84
N ILE A 15 -27.59 -35.13 12.37
CA ILE A 15 -28.80 -34.45 11.88
C ILE A 15 -28.65 -32.93 12.04
N GLY A 16 -28.15 -32.46 13.18
CA GLY A 16 -27.91 -31.04 13.43
C GLY A 16 -26.95 -30.41 12.42
N VAL A 17 -25.82 -31.07 12.13
CA VAL A 17 -24.84 -30.59 11.15
C VAL A 17 -25.43 -30.52 9.74
N VAL A 18 -26.20 -31.54 9.34
CA VAL A 18 -26.87 -31.58 8.02
C VAL A 18 -27.89 -30.45 7.88
N LEU A 19 -28.68 -30.17 8.92
CA LEU A 19 -29.66 -29.08 8.91
C LEU A 19 -29.00 -27.70 8.82
N VAL A 20 -27.90 -27.49 9.55
CA VAL A 20 -27.14 -26.23 9.49
C VAL A 20 -26.53 -26.04 8.10
N ALA A 21 -25.92 -27.07 7.52
CA ALA A 21 -25.36 -27.01 6.16
C ALA A 21 -26.45 -26.71 5.11
N ALA A 22 -27.63 -27.31 5.24
CA ALA A 22 -28.77 -27.05 4.36
C ALA A 22 -29.28 -25.60 4.48
N LEU A 23 -29.37 -25.06 5.70
CA LEU A 23 -29.76 -23.67 5.94
C LEU A 23 -28.74 -22.69 5.34
N LEU A 24 -27.45 -22.92 5.55
CA LEU A 24 -26.39 -22.10 4.95
C LEU A 24 -26.45 -22.16 3.42
N GLY A 25 -26.64 -23.35 2.84
CA GLY A 25 -26.82 -23.51 1.40
C GLY A 25 -28.06 -22.78 0.86
N TYR A 26 -29.16 -22.76 1.61
CA TYR A 26 -30.36 -22.01 1.26
C TYR A 26 -30.14 -20.50 1.29
N VAL A 27 -29.54 -19.97 2.37
CA VAL A 27 -29.22 -18.53 2.48
C VAL A 27 -28.26 -18.10 1.38
N TYR A 28 -27.23 -18.89 1.11
CA TYR A 28 -26.27 -18.61 0.05
C TYR A 28 -26.93 -18.59 -1.33
N ARG A 29 -27.82 -19.55 -1.62
CA ARG A 29 -28.62 -19.54 -2.86
C ARG A 29 -29.56 -18.36 -2.94
N ALA A 30 -30.20 -17.96 -1.84
CA ALA A 30 -31.10 -16.80 -1.84
C ALA A 30 -30.35 -15.50 -2.13
N GLN A 31 -29.17 -15.30 -1.52
CA GLN A 31 -28.29 -14.17 -1.83
C GLN A 31 -27.79 -14.22 -3.28
N LEU A 32 -27.30 -15.37 -3.75
CA LEU A 32 -26.83 -15.50 -5.13
C LEU A 32 -27.96 -15.21 -6.13
N ASN A 33 -29.17 -15.70 -5.86
CA ASN A 33 -30.34 -15.41 -6.68
C ASN A 33 -30.72 -13.92 -6.62
N SER A 34 -30.57 -13.23 -5.48
CA SER A 34 -30.81 -11.78 -5.42
C SER A 34 -29.80 -10.97 -6.25
N ILE A 35 -28.55 -11.42 -6.33
CA ILE A 35 -27.51 -10.80 -7.16
C ILE A 35 -27.73 -11.10 -8.64
N LEU A 36 -28.06 -12.36 -8.98
CA LEU A 36 -28.29 -12.81 -10.35
C LEU A 36 -29.62 -12.35 -10.95
N ASN A 37 -30.65 -12.13 -10.12
CA ASN A 37 -31.97 -11.67 -10.57
C ASN A 37 -32.16 -10.14 -10.48
N ASN A 38 -31.14 -9.41 -10.00
CA ASN A 38 -30.96 -7.97 -10.24
C ASN A 38 -29.75 -7.71 -11.17
N PRO A 39 -29.65 -8.31 -12.37
CA PRO A 39 -28.45 -8.20 -13.20
C PRO A 39 -28.39 -6.92 -14.05
N GLU A 40 -29.14 -5.87 -13.71
CA GLU A 40 -29.13 -4.66 -14.51
C GLU A 40 -29.09 -3.43 -13.60
N LEU A 41 -27.87 -2.89 -13.41
CA LEU A 41 -27.76 -1.46 -13.65
C LEU A 41 -28.31 -1.27 -15.08
N PRO A 42 -29.40 -0.52 -15.28
CA PRO A 42 -30.01 -0.39 -16.59
C PRO A 42 -28.92 -0.02 -17.59
N ALA A 43 -28.82 -0.74 -18.71
CA ALA A 43 -27.72 -0.56 -19.69
C ALA A 43 -27.54 0.90 -20.17
N ALA A 44 -28.56 1.74 -20.00
CA ALA A 44 -28.49 3.19 -20.19
C ALA A 44 -27.60 3.90 -19.15
N GLU A 45 -27.69 3.57 -17.86
CA GLU A 45 -26.83 4.14 -16.81
C GLU A 45 -25.37 3.74 -17.02
N SER A 46 -25.11 2.49 -17.41
CA SER A 46 -23.75 2.01 -17.71
C SER A 46 -23.12 2.72 -18.93
N ARG A 47 -23.91 3.02 -19.98
CA ARG A 47 -23.42 3.77 -21.14
C ARG A 47 -23.11 5.22 -20.81
N THR A 48 -23.92 5.86 -19.96
CA THR A 48 -23.67 7.22 -19.50
C THR A 48 -22.44 7.29 -18.62
N GLU A 49 -22.22 6.30 -17.75
CA GLU A 49 -21.03 6.22 -16.90
C GLU A 49 -19.74 6.07 -17.70
N LEU A 50 -19.70 5.20 -18.71
CA LEU A 50 -18.53 5.05 -19.59
C LEU A 50 -18.18 6.35 -20.33
N GLN A 51 -19.18 7.07 -20.84
CA GLN A 51 -18.97 8.36 -21.50
C GLN A 51 -18.40 9.41 -20.53
N ILE A 52 -18.89 9.44 -19.29
CA ILE A 52 -18.35 10.33 -18.26
C ILE A 52 -16.89 9.97 -17.94
N GLN A 53 -16.55 8.68 -17.86
CA GLN A 53 -15.18 8.22 -17.60
C GLN A 53 -14.21 8.59 -18.74
N GLU A 54 -14.63 8.44 -20.00
CA GLU A 54 -13.84 8.86 -21.18
C GLU A 54 -13.63 10.38 -21.18
N GLN A 55 -14.70 11.15 -20.98
CA GLN A 55 -14.63 12.61 -20.87
C GLN A 55 -13.69 13.05 -19.74
N LEU A 56 -13.82 12.41 -18.57
CA LEU A 56 -12.98 12.67 -17.40
C LEU A 56 -11.49 12.46 -17.71
N GLY A 57 -11.15 11.40 -18.44
CA GLY A 57 -9.78 11.12 -18.85
C GLY A 57 -9.17 12.23 -19.72
N GLU A 58 -9.94 12.78 -20.67
CA GLU A 58 -9.48 13.89 -21.50
C GLU A 58 -9.38 15.22 -20.72
N LEU A 59 -10.31 15.47 -19.80
CA LEU A 59 -10.24 16.64 -18.91
C LEU A 59 -9.02 16.61 -18.00
N ILE A 60 -8.74 15.46 -17.39
CA ILE A 60 -7.57 15.28 -16.51
C ILE A 60 -6.27 15.55 -17.28
N LYS A 61 -6.13 15.00 -18.50
CA LYS A 61 -4.97 15.27 -19.37
C LYS A 61 -4.80 16.75 -19.71
N GLY A 62 -5.91 17.49 -19.85
CA GLY A 62 -5.90 18.93 -20.11
C GLY A 62 -5.36 19.77 -18.95
N GLY A 63 -5.51 19.28 -17.72
CA GLY A 63 -4.96 19.92 -16.52
C GLY A 63 -5.62 21.25 -16.12
N ASN A 64 -6.81 21.56 -16.64
CA ASN A 64 -7.55 22.78 -16.35
C ASN A 64 -8.71 22.49 -15.37
N PHE A 65 -8.64 23.05 -14.17
CA PHE A 65 -9.63 22.86 -13.12
C PHE A 65 -11.03 23.32 -13.52
N ASP A 66 -11.12 24.43 -14.26
CA ASP A 66 -12.40 25.04 -14.66
C ASP A 66 -13.21 24.12 -15.60
N ASP A 67 -12.53 23.20 -16.29
CA ASP A 67 -13.22 22.26 -17.17
C ASP A 67 -13.94 21.13 -16.40
N CYS A 68 -13.60 20.91 -15.12
CA CYS A 68 -14.26 19.91 -14.28
C CYS A 68 -15.72 20.26 -13.98
N GLU A 69 -16.07 21.56 -13.89
CA GLU A 69 -17.44 22.02 -13.67
C GLU A 69 -18.39 21.61 -14.82
N LYS A 70 -17.85 21.37 -16.02
CA LYS A 70 -18.61 20.97 -17.21
C LYS A 70 -19.18 19.56 -17.13
N ILE A 71 -18.75 18.74 -16.15
CA ILE A 71 -19.22 17.36 -15.99
C ILE A 71 -20.67 17.33 -15.45
N GLY A 72 -21.09 18.35 -14.70
CA GLY A 72 -22.46 18.46 -14.18
C GLY A 72 -22.82 17.42 -13.11
N ASN A 73 -21.84 16.68 -12.58
CA ASN A 73 -21.99 15.73 -11.48
C ASN A 73 -20.93 15.97 -10.40
N ALA A 74 -21.38 16.30 -9.18
CA ALA A 74 -20.49 16.71 -8.09
C ALA A 74 -19.45 15.64 -7.68
N TYR A 75 -19.79 14.35 -7.80
CA TYR A 75 -18.83 13.28 -7.51
C TYR A 75 -17.72 13.25 -8.56
N TYR A 76 -18.07 13.24 -9.84
CA TYR A 76 -17.08 13.20 -10.92
C TYR A 76 -16.28 14.50 -11.04
N GLU A 77 -16.86 15.64 -10.69
CA GLU A 77 -16.16 16.91 -10.55
C GLU A 77 -15.07 16.82 -9.46
N THR A 78 -15.40 16.25 -8.29
CA THR A 78 -14.42 16.00 -7.21
C THR A 78 -13.29 15.09 -7.68
N VAL A 79 -13.63 14.00 -8.39
CA VAL A 79 -12.63 13.08 -8.97
C VAL A 79 -11.74 13.82 -9.97
N CYS A 80 -12.32 14.64 -10.84
CA CYS A 80 -11.61 15.44 -11.84
C CYS A 80 -10.59 16.39 -11.19
N VAL A 81 -11.04 17.24 -10.25
CA VAL A 81 -10.21 18.22 -9.55
C VAL A 81 -9.07 17.52 -8.80
N ASN A 82 -9.37 16.47 -8.03
CA ASN A 82 -8.36 15.76 -7.25
C ASN A 82 -7.29 15.09 -8.14
N ASN A 83 -7.67 14.52 -9.28
CA ASN A 83 -6.71 13.92 -10.22
C ASN A 83 -5.84 14.97 -10.91
N ILE A 84 -6.42 16.09 -11.38
CA ILE A 84 -5.66 17.20 -11.96
C ILE A 84 -4.67 17.77 -10.94
N ALA A 85 -5.14 18.02 -9.71
CA ALA A 85 -4.31 18.52 -8.62
C ALA A 85 -3.12 17.61 -8.34
N LEU A 86 -3.36 16.30 -8.18
CA LEU A 86 -2.30 15.32 -7.91
C LEU A 86 -1.30 15.25 -9.07
N GLN A 87 -1.78 15.16 -10.31
CA GLN A 87 -0.93 15.08 -11.50
C GLN A 87 -0.03 16.33 -11.60
N LEU A 88 -0.60 17.53 -11.51
CA LEU A 88 0.15 18.77 -11.57
C LEU A 88 1.16 18.88 -10.41
N ALA A 89 0.77 18.46 -9.20
CA ALA A 89 1.66 18.45 -8.04
C ALA A 89 2.90 17.57 -8.29
N GLN A 90 2.69 16.36 -8.84
CA GLN A 90 3.76 15.38 -9.08
C GLN A 90 4.65 15.72 -10.29
N GLU A 91 4.07 16.28 -11.35
CA GLU A 91 4.79 16.71 -12.56
C GLU A 91 5.62 17.97 -12.30
N ARG A 92 5.03 18.95 -11.61
CA ARG A 92 5.67 20.25 -11.36
C ARG A 92 6.47 20.30 -10.07
N LEU A 93 6.32 19.28 -9.22
CA LEU A 93 6.91 19.22 -7.88
C LEU A 93 6.53 20.47 -7.07
N ASP A 94 5.24 20.74 -7.01
CA ASP A 94 4.70 21.95 -6.38
C ASP A 94 3.55 21.59 -5.44
N VAL A 95 3.81 21.79 -4.14
CA VAL A 95 2.86 21.47 -3.05
C VAL A 95 1.61 22.33 -3.09
N SER A 96 1.62 23.48 -3.76
CA SER A 96 0.45 24.35 -3.86
C SER A 96 -0.71 23.69 -4.61
N TYR A 97 -0.44 22.73 -5.50
CA TYR A 97 -1.49 21.92 -6.13
C TYR A 97 -2.09 20.88 -5.17
N CYS A 98 -1.33 20.35 -4.22
CA CYS A 98 -1.87 19.44 -3.19
C CYS A 98 -2.96 20.12 -2.35
N GLN A 99 -2.86 21.44 -2.16
CA GLN A 99 -3.86 22.24 -1.45
C GLN A 99 -5.19 22.40 -2.21
N LYS A 100 -5.26 21.94 -3.47
CA LYS A 100 -6.51 21.87 -4.25
C LYS A 100 -7.28 20.57 -4.03
N ILE A 101 -6.72 19.59 -3.33
CA ILE A 101 -7.35 18.30 -3.04
C ILE A 101 -8.34 18.46 -1.88
N ASP A 102 -9.52 17.83 -1.98
CA ASP A 102 -10.59 17.96 -0.98
C ASP A 102 -10.47 17.03 0.25
N ASN A 103 -9.37 16.27 0.31
CA ASN A 103 -9.05 15.30 1.37
C ASN A 103 -10.03 14.12 1.51
N LYS A 104 -10.93 13.88 0.53
CA LYS A 104 -11.89 12.75 0.59
C LYS A 104 -11.37 11.49 -0.11
N LEU A 105 -10.79 11.66 -1.29
CA LEU A 105 -10.27 10.54 -2.10
C LEU A 105 -8.80 10.28 -1.81
N ILE A 106 -8.02 11.35 -1.61
CA ILE A 106 -6.58 11.31 -1.39
C ILE A 106 -6.28 12.28 -0.26
N PRO A 107 -5.59 11.85 0.82
CA PRO A 107 -5.18 12.77 1.86
C PRO A 107 -4.21 13.84 1.33
N ILE A 108 -4.40 15.11 1.71
CA ILE A 108 -3.48 16.20 1.33
C ILE A 108 -2.04 15.87 1.77
N ALA A 109 -1.89 15.33 2.98
CA ALA A 109 -0.60 14.90 3.53
C ALA A 109 0.10 13.85 2.66
N ASP A 110 -0.64 12.95 2.02
CA ASP A 110 -0.08 11.93 1.13
C ASP A 110 0.40 12.52 -0.19
N CYS A 111 -0.31 13.53 -0.73
CA CYS A 111 0.16 14.30 -1.89
C CYS A 111 1.42 15.09 -1.55
N GLU A 112 1.38 15.87 -0.46
CA GLU A 112 2.52 16.70 -0.05
C GLU A 112 3.77 15.85 0.17
N ARG A 113 3.65 14.74 0.91
CA ARG A 113 4.76 13.81 1.18
C ARG A 113 5.44 13.34 -0.11
N GLN A 114 4.66 12.91 -1.11
CA GLN A 114 5.20 12.48 -2.39
C GLN A 114 5.97 13.59 -3.11
N VAL A 115 5.41 14.81 -3.12
CA VAL A 115 6.02 15.96 -3.78
C VAL A 115 7.31 16.39 -3.09
N VAL A 116 7.29 16.65 -1.78
CA VAL A 116 8.46 17.19 -1.08
C VAL A 116 9.60 16.16 -1.00
N VAL A 117 9.29 14.86 -0.82
CA VAL A 117 10.32 13.81 -0.82
C VAL A 117 11.00 13.75 -2.19
N LYS A 118 10.24 13.63 -3.28
CA LYS A 118 10.81 13.56 -4.63
C LYS A 118 11.60 14.83 -4.96
N LYS A 119 11.03 16.01 -4.71
CA LYS A 119 11.66 17.31 -4.98
C LYS A 119 12.94 17.52 -4.18
N SER A 120 12.95 17.15 -2.90
CA SER A 120 14.13 17.26 -2.03
C SER A 120 15.28 16.39 -2.54
N ILE A 121 15.01 15.16 -2.97
CA ILE A 121 16.02 14.23 -3.52
C ILE A 121 16.53 14.71 -4.90
N GLU A 122 15.64 15.15 -5.78
CA GLU A 122 16.02 15.64 -7.11
C GLU A 122 16.92 16.87 -7.03
N ARG A 123 16.56 17.83 -6.16
CA ARG A 123 17.30 19.08 -5.94
C ARG A 123 18.37 18.99 -4.84
N GLU A 124 18.53 17.82 -4.23
CA GLU A 124 19.50 17.52 -3.18
C GLU A 124 19.48 18.51 -2.00
N SER A 125 18.29 18.95 -1.60
CA SER A 125 18.10 19.94 -0.53
C SER A 125 17.02 19.50 0.45
N VAL A 126 17.43 19.23 1.70
CA VAL A 126 16.52 18.86 2.80
C VAL A 126 15.58 20.00 3.21
N ALA A 127 15.98 21.26 2.95
CA ALA A 127 15.15 22.43 3.27
C ALA A 127 13.83 22.46 2.46
N ILE A 128 13.76 21.74 1.34
CA ILE A 128 12.52 21.56 0.57
C ILE A 128 11.45 20.83 1.38
N CYS A 129 11.83 19.99 2.34
CA CYS A 129 10.87 19.35 3.23
C CYS A 129 10.03 20.37 3.99
N ASP A 130 10.55 21.57 4.28
CA ASP A 130 9.82 22.63 4.99
C ASP A 130 8.73 23.30 4.13
N GLU A 131 8.62 22.96 2.83
CA GLU A 131 7.50 23.38 1.99
C GLU A 131 6.19 22.66 2.36
N ALA A 132 6.24 21.49 3.01
CA ALA A 132 5.04 20.78 3.44
C ALA A 132 4.33 21.51 4.60
N THR A 133 3.00 21.52 4.56
CA THR A 133 2.20 22.22 5.57
C THR A 133 2.06 21.39 6.85
N ASP A 134 1.93 20.07 6.70
CA ASP A 134 1.83 19.11 7.79
C ASP A 134 3.19 18.83 8.44
N GLY A 135 3.24 18.84 9.78
CA GLY A 135 4.48 18.64 10.55
C GLY A 135 5.05 17.21 10.47
N ASP A 136 4.17 16.21 10.46
CA ASP A 136 4.59 14.81 10.34
C ASP A 136 5.13 14.54 8.94
N VAL A 137 4.55 15.17 7.91
CA VAL A 137 5.07 15.11 6.53
C VAL A 137 6.47 15.71 6.44
N ARG A 138 6.73 16.85 7.10
CA ARG A 138 8.08 17.46 7.14
C ARG A 138 9.10 16.51 7.73
N GLU A 139 8.79 15.88 8.86
CA GLU A 139 9.70 14.96 9.54
C GLU A 139 9.93 13.68 8.73
N GLN A 140 8.88 13.10 8.16
CA GLN A 140 8.99 11.95 7.26
C GLN A 140 9.82 12.27 6.02
N CYS A 141 9.68 13.48 5.47
CA CYS A 141 10.50 13.92 4.34
C CYS A 141 11.98 13.99 4.70
N LYS A 142 12.31 14.59 5.86
CA LYS A 142 13.70 14.69 6.34
C LYS A 142 14.32 13.31 6.58
N ALA A 143 13.57 12.40 7.21
CA ALA A 143 14.01 11.02 7.41
C ALA A 143 14.24 10.28 6.07
N SER A 144 13.35 10.50 5.09
CA SER A 144 13.45 9.86 3.77
C SER A 144 14.52 10.46 2.87
N PHE A 145 14.93 11.71 3.12
CA PHE A 145 15.84 12.46 2.25
C PHE A 145 17.20 11.77 2.10
N LEU A 146 17.84 11.37 3.21
CA LEU A 146 19.17 10.75 3.16
C LEU A 146 19.14 9.38 2.48
N ILE A 147 18.10 8.58 2.76
CA ILE A 147 17.87 7.28 2.12
C ILE A 147 17.69 7.45 0.61
N GLY A 148 16.80 8.36 0.21
CA GLY A 148 16.54 8.66 -1.19
C GLY A 148 17.76 9.19 -1.93
N LEU A 149 18.56 10.04 -1.28
CA LEU A 149 19.80 10.57 -1.82
C LEU A 149 20.87 9.48 -1.96
N ALA A 150 21.00 8.59 -0.98
CA ALA A 150 21.86 7.41 -1.04
C ALA A 150 21.51 6.53 -2.25
N TYR A 151 20.23 6.25 -2.48
CA TYR A 151 19.79 5.52 -3.67
C TYR A 151 20.10 6.24 -4.98
N LYS A 152 19.77 7.54 -5.06
CA LYS A 152 20.01 8.36 -6.25
C LYS A 152 21.49 8.37 -6.65
N LYS A 153 22.39 8.46 -5.65
CA LYS A 153 23.84 8.51 -5.88
C LYS A 153 24.53 7.14 -5.85
N ASN A 154 23.79 6.09 -5.51
CA ASN A 154 24.32 4.74 -5.29
C ASN A 154 25.49 4.75 -4.29
N ASP A 155 25.32 5.47 -3.18
CA ASP A 155 26.35 5.72 -2.17
C ASP A 155 25.76 5.65 -0.76
N VAL A 156 26.05 4.56 -0.06
CA VAL A 156 25.58 4.31 1.32
C VAL A 156 26.23 5.24 2.34
N SER A 157 27.42 5.80 2.05
CA SER A 157 28.11 6.71 2.98
C SER A 157 27.36 8.03 3.19
N ILE A 158 26.37 8.33 2.33
CA ILE A 158 25.45 9.44 2.54
C ILE A 158 24.67 9.30 3.86
N CYS A 159 24.39 8.07 4.29
CA CYS A 159 23.76 7.82 5.59
C CYS A 159 24.63 8.27 6.78
N ASP A 160 25.96 8.37 6.62
CA ASP A 160 26.87 8.82 7.69
C ASP A 160 26.64 10.30 8.10
N ARG A 161 25.88 11.04 7.29
CA ARG A 161 25.46 12.41 7.58
C ARG A 161 24.37 12.47 8.66
N GLU A 162 23.72 11.36 8.96
CA GLU A 162 22.75 11.26 10.04
C GLU A 162 23.45 11.19 11.40
N GLN A 163 23.07 12.09 12.30
CA GLN A 163 23.68 12.22 13.62
C GLN A 163 23.11 11.19 14.58
N ASP A 164 21.80 10.91 14.48
CA ASP A 164 21.15 9.90 15.30
C ASP A 164 21.55 8.50 14.85
N SER A 165 22.12 7.70 15.76
CA SER A 165 22.62 6.38 15.40
C SER A 165 21.52 5.41 14.96
N VAL A 166 20.30 5.54 15.50
CA VAL A 166 19.18 4.67 15.13
C VAL A 166 18.74 4.99 13.71
N ARG A 167 18.50 6.26 13.39
CA ARG A 167 18.14 6.70 12.04
C ARG A 167 19.24 6.43 11.01
N ARG A 168 20.51 6.56 11.40
CA ARG A 168 21.65 6.20 10.54
C ARG A 168 21.62 4.71 10.20
N ASN A 169 21.43 3.84 11.19
CA ASN A 169 21.33 2.40 10.97
C ASN A 169 20.13 2.07 10.08
N GLU A 170 18.97 2.68 10.33
CA GLU A 170 17.78 2.53 9.47
C GLU A 170 18.08 2.94 8.03
N CYS A 171 18.80 4.05 7.81
CA CYS A 171 19.20 4.50 6.48
C CYS A 171 20.10 3.48 5.76
N VAL A 172 21.14 3.01 6.44
CA VAL A 172 22.06 1.99 5.91
C VAL A 172 21.31 0.70 5.60
N ASP A 173 20.47 0.24 6.51
CA ASP A 173 19.76 -1.03 6.39
C ASP A 173 18.71 -1.00 5.29
N MET A 174 17.95 0.09 5.17
CA MET A 174 17.06 0.31 4.03
C MET A 174 17.84 0.27 2.72
N TYR A 175 18.97 0.99 2.65
CA TYR A 175 19.80 1.02 1.45
C TYR A 175 20.28 -0.37 1.04
N VAL A 176 20.95 -1.06 1.97
CA VAL A 176 21.50 -2.41 1.79
C VAL A 176 20.39 -3.39 1.42
N PHE A 177 19.25 -3.32 2.10
CA PHE A 177 18.11 -4.19 1.82
C PHE A 177 17.63 -4.05 0.38
N GLN A 178 17.31 -2.83 -0.06
CA GLN A 178 16.71 -2.62 -1.38
C GLN A 178 17.70 -2.78 -2.54
N ARG A 179 18.96 -2.37 -2.36
CA ARG A 179 19.94 -2.37 -3.47
C ARG A 179 20.69 -3.69 -3.59
N GLU A 180 20.93 -4.36 -2.49
CA GLU A 180 21.88 -5.48 -2.45
C GLU A 180 21.19 -6.78 -2.07
N TYR A 181 20.34 -6.78 -1.03
CA TYR A 181 19.65 -7.99 -0.60
C TYR A 181 18.55 -8.40 -1.57
N VAL A 182 17.65 -7.49 -1.97
CA VAL A 182 16.54 -7.81 -2.88
C VAL A 182 17.04 -8.29 -4.25
N THR A 183 18.17 -7.77 -4.72
CA THR A 183 18.77 -8.15 -6.01
C THR A 183 19.54 -9.47 -5.93
N ASN A 184 20.14 -9.79 -4.78
CA ASN A 184 20.89 -11.02 -4.57
C ASN A 184 20.70 -11.55 -3.14
N SER A 185 19.56 -12.16 -2.86
CA SER A 185 19.24 -12.68 -1.53
C SER A 185 19.93 -14.02 -1.22
N VAL A 186 20.34 -14.77 -2.24
CA VAL A 186 21.00 -16.08 -2.08
C VAL A 186 22.48 -15.88 -1.80
N GLY A 187 22.92 -16.27 -0.60
CA GLY A 187 24.31 -16.08 -0.18
C GLY A 187 24.66 -14.64 0.17
N PHE A 188 23.65 -13.79 0.40
CA PHE A 188 23.85 -12.43 0.90
C PHE A 188 24.56 -12.44 2.26
N ASP A 189 25.57 -11.57 2.42
CA ASP A 189 26.24 -11.39 3.72
C ASP A 189 25.36 -10.53 4.64
N CYS A 190 24.60 -11.19 5.51
CA CYS A 190 23.77 -10.51 6.49
C CYS A 190 24.56 -9.56 7.40
N GLY A 191 25.89 -9.73 7.57
CA GLY A 191 26.73 -8.83 8.33
C GLY A 191 26.78 -7.39 7.81
N ARG A 192 26.31 -7.15 6.58
CA ARG A 192 26.22 -5.82 5.97
C ARG A 192 25.12 -4.93 6.57
N PHE A 193 24.14 -5.52 7.26
CA PHE A 193 23.16 -4.74 8.01
C PHE A 193 23.79 -4.21 9.31
N SER A 194 23.49 -2.96 9.64
CA SER A 194 23.95 -2.25 10.83
C SER A 194 23.14 -2.65 12.06
N ASP A 195 21.83 -2.75 11.94
CA ASP A 195 20.96 -3.13 13.04
C ASP A 195 21.06 -4.62 13.40
N GLY A 196 21.08 -4.92 14.71
CA GLY A 196 21.19 -6.29 15.20
C GLY A 196 19.97 -7.16 14.90
N ASP A 197 18.78 -6.57 14.91
CA ASP A 197 17.54 -7.27 14.64
C ASP A 197 17.36 -7.56 13.16
N VAL A 198 17.68 -6.59 12.30
CA VAL A 198 17.70 -6.77 10.83
C VAL A 198 18.70 -7.86 10.43
N ARG A 199 19.91 -7.87 11.01
CA ARG A 199 20.92 -8.92 10.78
C ARG A 199 20.41 -10.32 11.11
N ARG A 200 19.84 -10.47 12.32
CA ARG A 200 19.31 -11.75 12.77
C ARG A 200 18.18 -12.23 11.87
N ASP A 201 17.27 -11.33 11.51
CA ASP A 201 16.15 -11.65 10.63
C ASP A 201 16.63 -12.06 9.24
N CYS A 202 17.64 -11.38 8.68
CA CYS A 202 18.30 -11.79 7.44
C CYS A 202 18.81 -13.25 7.50
N VAL A 203 19.49 -13.62 8.59
CA VAL A 203 20.00 -14.98 8.78
C VAL A 203 18.84 -16.00 8.87
N LEU A 204 17.79 -15.66 9.62
CA LEU A 204 16.60 -16.51 9.72
C LEU A 204 15.93 -16.67 8.36
N PHE A 205 15.80 -15.58 7.60
CA PHE A 205 15.21 -15.59 6.27
C PHE A 205 16.03 -16.47 5.31
N ALA A 206 17.35 -16.33 5.30
CA ALA A 206 18.26 -17.13 4.48
C ALA A 206 18.20 -18.64 4.81
N GLN A 207 17.99 -19.00 6.07
CA GLN A 207 17.89 -20.41 6.51
C GLN A 207 16.51 -21.02 6.23
N ARG A 208 15.44 -20.24 6.43
CA ARG A 208 14.06 -20.78 6.48
C ARG A 208 13.32 -20.72 5.16
N TYR A 209 13.69 -19.85 4.22
CA TYR A 209 12.94 -19.74 2.96
C TYR A 209 13.14 -20.90 1.97
N ALA A 210 13.94 -21.91 2.32
CA ALA A 210 13.84 -23.22 1.69
C ALA A 210 12.48 -23.92 2.00
N VAL A 211 11.81 -23.54 3.09
CA VAL A 211 10.57 -24.14 3.60
C VAL A 211 9.47 -23.08 3.55
N ARG A 212 8.53 -23.25 2.61
CA ARG A 212 7.44 -22.31 2.30
C ARG A 212 6.35 -22.33 3.38
N ASP A 213 6.61 -21.76 4.55
CA ASP A 213 5.64 -21.70 5.65
C ASP A 213 5.32 -20.26 6.03
N MET A 214 4.03 -19.90 6.03
CA MET A 214 3.55 -18.58 6.46
C MET A 214 3.83 -18.30 7.94
N GLN A 215 3.96 -19.34 8.78
CA GLN A 215 4.38 -19.19 10.18
C GLN A 215 5.82 -18.69 10.32
N ALA A 216 6.60 -18.64 9.22
CA ALA A 216 7.96 -18.14 9.25
C ALA A 216 8.06 -16.64 9.56
N CYS A 217 7.01 -15.83 9.28
CA CYS A 217 7.05 -14.39 9.53
C CYS A 217 6.94 -14.04 11.02
N ASP A 218 6.32 -14.89 11.85
CA ASP A 218 6.08 -14.63 13.28
C ASP A 218 7.36 -14.54 14.12
N GLY A 219 8.46 -15.09 13.61
CA GLY A 219 9.78 -15.05 14.26
C GLY A 219 10.60 -13.80 13.96
N LEU A 220 10.15 -12.94 13.03
CA LEU A 220 10.86 -11.75 12.59
C LEU A 220 10.57 -10.58 13.53
N ARG A 221 11.58 -9.73 13.75
CA ARG A 221 11.50 -8.59 14.69
C ARG A 221 11.67 -7.25 14.01
N SER A 222 12.40 -7.20 12.91
CA SER A 222 12.61 -6.01 12.10
C SER A 222 11.42 -5.75 11.19
N GLY A 223 10.99 -4.50 11.12
CA GLY A 223 9.93 -4.08 10.20
C GLY A 223 10.26 -4.40 8.75
N LEU A 224 11.54 -4.25 8.36
CA LEU A 224 12.06 -4.57 7.02
C LEU A 224 11.71 -5.99 6.56
N PHE A 225 12.11 -7.00 7.35
CA PHE A 225 11.87 -8.39 6.98
C PHE A 225 10.42 -8.81 7.20
N VAL A 226 9.72 -8.26 8.20
CA VAL A 226 8.27 -8.49 8.36
C VAL A 226 7.51 -8.03 7.12
N SER A 227 7.71 -6.79 6.66
CA SER A 227 7.06 -6.27 5.45
C SER A 227 7.42 -7.08 4.21
N HIS A 228 8.69 -7.47 4.06
CA HIS A 228 9.12 -8.30 2.93
C HIS A 228 8.46 -9.69 2.93
N CYS A 229 8.39 -10.34 4.10
CA CYS A 229 7.73 -11.63 4.28
C CYS A 229 6.25 -11.57 3.86
N MET A 230 5.55 -10.53 4.32
CA MET A 230 4.14 -10.33 4.01
C MET A 230 3.90 -10.11 2.51
N MET A 231 4.72 -9.28 1.84
CA MET A 231 4.57 -9.03 0.40
C MET A 231 4.77 -10.29 -0.44
N GLN A 232 5.71 -11.16 -0.09
CA GLN A 232 5.94 -12.40 -0.84
C GLN A 232 4.78 -13.40 -0.76
N ASN A 233 3.91 -13.29 0.26
CA ASN A 233 2.76 -14.18 0.43
C ASN A 233 1.52 -13.71 -0.34
N VAL A 234 1.41 -12.41 -0.67
CA VAL A 234 0.25 -11.86 -1.41
C VAL A 234 0.26 -12.26 -2.88
N PHE A 235 1.44 -12.36 -3.49
CA PHE A 235 1.58 -12.65 -4.93
C PHE A 235 1.72 -14.14 -5.26
N ARG A 236 1.26 -15.03 -4.37
CA ARG A 236 1.21 -16.48 -4.57
C ARG A 236 -0.22 -16.98 -4.53
#